data_AF-A0A7C9QRA6-F1
#
_entry.id   AF-A0A7C9QRA6-F1
#
_cell.length_a   1.000
_cell.length_b   1.000
_cell.length_c   1.000
_cell.angle_alpha   90.00
_cell.angle_beta   90.00
_cell.angle_gamma   90.00
#
_symmetry.space_group_name_H-M   'P 1'
#
loop_
_entity.id
_entity.type
_entity.pdbx_description
1 polymer ?
#
loop_
_entity_poly.entity_id
_entity_poly.type
_entity_poly.pdbx_seq_one_letter_code
_entity_poly.pdbx_strand_id
1 'polypeptide(L)'
;MNSQPNAQDLLVLKKELVGLFGHLQKIRKELAALNPPGAPDHFGSMSEQLDAIVSATEGATNTIMESVEGVDTLMNEARSYCQGGKLGDIFDQVTERVNTVFEACSFQDITGQRITKVVNSLKFVEERINAIIFTWGRDELTKVVVEIKEDKDPDKKLLHGPQLPGQGVSQAEVDKMLAQTDIDKLFG
;
A
#
# COMPACT_ATOMS: atom_id res chain seq x y z
N MET A 1 -6.90 -39.87 -6.81
CA MET A 1 -7.48 -39.58 -5.48
C MET A 1 -7.60 -38.07 -5.36
N ASN A 2 -8.79 -37.52 -5.56
CA ASN A 2 -9.07 -36.12 -5.24
C ASN A 2 -9.34 -36.05 -3.74
N SER A 3 -8.33 -35.70 -2.95
CA SER A 3 -8.53 -35.35 -1.55
C SER A 3 -9.37 -34.07 -1.50
N GLN A 4 -10.59 -34.15 -0.97
CA GLN A 4 -11.36 -32.95 -0.69
C GLN A 4 -10.54 -32.03 0.22
N PRO A 5 -10.52 -30.71 -0.02
CA PRO A 5 -9.81 -29.79 0.85
C PRO A 5 -10.37 -29.92 2.27
N ASN A 6 -9.48 -30.08 3.25
CA ASN A 6 -9.86 -30.22 4.65
C ASN A 6 -10.46 -28.88 5.14
N ALA A 7 -11.44 -28.91 6.05
CA ALA A 7 -12.14 -27.71 6.53
C ALA A 7 -11.20 -26.63 7.12
N GLN A 8 -10.09 -27.07 7.73
CA GLN A 8 -9.01 -26.20 8.21
C GLN A 8 -8.29 -25.49 7.05
N ASP A 9 -8.02 -26.18 5.94
CA ASP A 9 -7.36 -25.59 4.77
C ASP A 9 -8.25 -24.52 4.12
N LEU A 10 -9.57 -24.76 4.08
CA LEU A 10 -10.55 -23.80 3.61
C LEU A 10 -10.58 -22.54 4.49
N LEU A 11 -10.49 -22.70 5.81
CA LEU A 11 -10.46 -21.60 6.77
C LEU A 11 -9.20 -20.74 6.62
N VAL A 12 -8.03 -21.38 6.47
CA VAL A 12 -6.76 -20.69 6.23
C VAL A 12 -6.83 -19.88 4.94
N LEU A 13 -7.32 -20.49 3.86
CA LEU A 13 -7.46 -19.80 2.56
C LEU A 13 -8.42 -18.59 2.66
N LYS A 14 -9.52 -18.73 3.43
CA LYS A 14 -10.45 -17.64 3.72
C LYS A 14 -9.77 -16.49 4.47
N LYS A 15 -8.98 -16.80 5.51
CA LYS A 15 -8.24 -15.80 6.29
C LYS A 15 -7.23 -15.05 5.40
N GLU A 16 -6.47 -15.76 4.58
CA GLU A 16 -5.50 -15.16 3.66
C GLU A 16 -6.16 -14.21 2.65
N LEU A 17 -7.29 -14.61 2.06
CA LEU A 17 -7.98 -13.78 1.07
C LEU A 17 -8.55 -12.50 1.69
N VAL A 18 -9.11 -12.59 2.90
CA VAL A 18 -9.58 -11.41 3.66
C VAL A 18 -8.40 -10.50 4.03
N GLY A 19 -7.25 -11.08 4.40
CA GLY A 19 -6.01 -10.35 4.63
C GLY A 19 -5.54 -9.58 3.39
N LEU A 20 -5.49 -10.24 2.24
CA LEU A 20 -5.14 -9.62 0.96
C LEU A 20 -6.10 -8.50 0.58
N PHE A 21 -7.40 -8.70 0.74
CA PHE A 21 -8.40 -7.65 0.49
C PHE A 21 -8.22 -6.45 1.41
N GLY A 22 -7.99 -6.67 2.70
CA GLY A 22 -7.70 -5.59 3.65
C GLY A 22 -6.45 -4.80 3.27
N HIS A 23 -5.41 -5.50 2.81
CA HIS A 23 -4.19 -4.86 2.30
C HIS A 23 -4.44 -4.05 1.02
N LEU A 24 -5.25 -4.58 0.08
CA LEU A 24 -5.65 -3.84 -1.11
C LEU A 24 -6.42 -2.55 -0.76
N GLN A 25 -7.31 -2.57 0.22
CA GLN A 25 -8.00 -1.35 0.66
C GLN A 25 -7.03 -0.32 1.26
N LYS A 26 -5.99 -0.77 1.96
CA LYS A 26 -4.95 0.12 2.47
C LYS A 26 -4.18 0.79 1.34
N ILE A 27 -3.75 0.01 0.35
CA ILE A 27 -3.06 0.54 -0.85
C ILE A 27 -3.93 1.55 -1.59
N ARG A 28 -5.23 1.26 -1.80
CA ARG A 28 -6.17 2.23 -2.42
C ARG A 28 -6.18 3.56 -1.67
N LYS A 29 -6.19 3.54 -0.33
CA LYS A 29 -6.17 4.76 0.47
C LYS A 29 -4.84 5.52 0.35
N GLU A 30 -3.73 4.80 0.31
CA GLU A 30 -2.40 5.39 0.12
C GLU A 30 -2.27 6.02 -1.28
N LEU A 31 -2.76 5.35 -2.33
CA LEU A 31 -2.77 5.87 -3.71
C LEU A 31 -3.68 7.09 -3.87
N ALA A 32 -4.86 7.09 -3.25
CA ALA A 32 -5.75 8.25 -3.24
C ALA A 32 -5.07 9.51 -2.66
N ALA A 33 -4.19 9.35 -1.67
CA ALA A 33 -3.43 10.46 -1.09
C ALA A 33 -2.33 11.02 -2.01
N LEU A 34 -1.91 10.26 -3.04
CA LEU A 34 -0.93 10.70 -4.03
C LEU A 34 -1.55 11.45 -5.22
N ASN A 35 -2.89 11.51 -5.30
CA ASN A 35 -3.55 12.24 -6.37
C ASN A 35 -3.20 13.74 -6.30
N PRO A 36 -2.92 14.39 -7.45
CA PRO A 36 -2.66 15.82 -7.50
C PRO A 36 -3.80 16.65 -6.89
N PRO A 37 -3.51 17.81 -6.26
CA PRO A 37 -4.54 18.72 -5.76
C PRO A 37 -5.50 19.13 -6.88
N GLY A 38 -6.79 18.85 -6.72
CA GLY A 38 -7.81 19.17 -7.72
C GLY A 38 -8.06 18.08 -8.77
N ALA A 39 -7.35 16.95 -8.72
CA ALA A 39 -7.78 15.74 -9.42
C ALA A 39 -9.17 15.33 -8.89
N PRO A 40 -10.09 14.85 -9.74
CA PRO A 40 -11.37 14.35 -9.27
C PRO A 40 -11.15 13.33 -8.17
N ASP A 41 -11.99 13.37 -7.13
CA ASP A 41 -11.95 12.38 -6.06
C ASP A 41 -12.38 11.03 -6.65
N HIS A 42 -11.42 10.34 -7.27
CA HIS A 42 -11.61 9.00 -7.76
C HIS A 42 -11.65 8.08 -6.54
N PHE A 43 -12.82 8.00 -5.91
CA PHE A 43 -13.29 6.80 -5.19
C PHE A 43 -13.49 5.62 -6.18
N GLY A 44 -12.58 5.50 -7.16
CA GLY A 44 -12.54 4.47 -8.18
C GLY A 44 -11.78 3.24 -7.70
N SER A 45 -11.70 2.25 -8.57
CA SER A 45 -10.85 1.07 -8.33
C SER A 45 -9.37 1.46 -8.17
N MET A 46 -8.57 0.60 -7.51
CA MET A 46 -7.11 0.82 -7.40
C MET A 46 -6.49 1.02 -8.78
N SER A 47 -7.00 0.23 -9.72
CA SER A 47 -6.72 0.25 -11.14
C SER A 47 -6.82 1.66 -11.76
N GLU A 48 -7.92 2.38 -11.52
CA GLU A 48 -8.13 3.74 -12.06
C GLU A 48 -7.15 4.76 -11.46
N GLN A 49 -6.86 4.65 -10.15
CA GLN A 49 -5.92 5.54 -9.47
C GLN A 49 -4.50 5.35 -10.01
N LEU A 50 -4.09 4.11 -10.26
CA LEU A 50 -2.79 3.80 -10.85
C LEU A 50 -2.67 4.31 -12.29
N ASP A 51 -3.72 4.20 -13.10
CA ASP A 51 -3.76 4.77 -14.45
C ASP A 51 -3.64 6.30 -14.43
N ALA A 52 -4.33 6.96 -13.49
CA ALA A 52 -4.24 8.40 -13.31
C ALA A 52 -2.81 8.86 -12.97
N ILE A 53 -2.09 8.11 -12.12
CA ILE A 53 -0.68 8.39 -11.78
C ILE A 53 0.22 8.24 -13.00
N VAL A 54 0.05 7.17 -13.80
CA VAL A 54 0.83 6.97 -15.03
C VAL A 54 0.58 8.13 -15.99
N SER A 55 -0.68 8.48 -16.25
CA SER A 55 -1.05 9.56 -17.14
C SER A 55 -0.54 10.93 -16.66
N ALA A 56 -0.65 11.23 -15.36
CA ALA A 56 -0.12 12.46 -14.79
C ALA A 56 1.41 12.56 -14.93
N THR A 57 2.12 11.43 -14.77
CA THR A 57 3.58 11.37 -14.89
C THR A 57 4.02 11.55 -16.35
N GLU A 58 3.32 10.92 -17.30
CA GLU A 58 3.55 11.12 -18.73
C GLU A 58 3.28 12.58 -19.14
N GLY A 59 2.15 13.15 -18.69
CA GLY A 59 1.80 14.54 -18.93
C GLY A 59 2.85 15.53 -18.40
N ALA A 60 3.31 15.34 -17.17
CA ALA A 60 4.38 16.15 -16.59
C ALA A 60 5.69 16.03 -17.39
N THR A 61 6.03 14.83 -17.87
CA THR A 61 7.23 14.61 -18.69
C THR A 61 7.13 15.33 -20.03
N ASN A 62 5.97 15.28 -20.70
CA ASN A 62 5.73 16.03 -21.93
C ASN A 62 5.87 17.54 -21.72
N THR A 63 5.28 18.10 -20.64
CA THR A 63 5.43 19.52 -20.32
C THR A 63 6.89 19.91 -20.07
N ILE A 64 7.69 19.05 -19.43
CA ILE A 64 9.13 19.28 -19.24
C ILE A 64 9.84 19.31 -20.60
N MET A 65 9.58 18.33 -21.47
CA MET A 65 10.20 18.26 -22.79
C MET A 65 9.84 19.48 -23.65
N GLU A 66 8.56 19.86 -23.72
CA GLU A 66 8.10 21.06 -24.43
C GLU A 66 8.75 22.34 -23.89
N SER A 67 8.89 22.46 -22.57
CA SER A 67 9.56 23.61 -21.95
C SER A 67 11.03 23.67 -22.33
N VAL A 68 11.71 22.53 -22.39
CA VAL A 68 13.12 22.42 -22.76
C VAL A 68 13.32 22.67 -24.27
N GLU A 69 12.41 22.21 -25.13
CA GLU A 69 12.38 22.57 -26.56
C GLU A 69 12.25 24.08 -26.76
N GLY A 70 11.38 24.74 -25.98
CA GLY A 70 11.24 26.18 -25.98
C GLY A 70 12.53 26.90 -25.55
N VAL A 71 13.20 26.40 -24.51
CA VAL A 71 14.51 26.92 -24.09
C VAL A 71 15.55 26.76 -25.19
N ASP A 72 15.64 25.59 -25.84
CA ASP A 72 16.60 25.36 -26.92
C ASP A 72 16.37 26.30 -28.11
N THR A 73 15.10 26.51 -28.49
CA THR A 73 14.71 27.44 -29.55
C THR A 73 15.19 28.87 -29.25
N LEU A 74 14.92 29.36 -28.04
CA LEU A 74 15.35 30.70 -27.61
C LEU A 74 16.87 30.82 -27.53
N MET A 75 17.57 29.77 -27.12
CA MET A 75 19.03 29.75 -27.07
C MET A 75 19.66 29.78 -28.45
N ASN A 76 19.08 29.05 -29.42
CA ASN A 76 19.52 29.07 -30.81
C ASN A 76 19.27 30.44 -31.48
N GLU A 77 18.13 31.07 -31.19
CA GLU A 77 17.86 32.45 -31.60
C GLU A 77 18.89 33.41 -31.01
N ALA A 78 19.13 33.35 -29.69
CA ALA A 78 20.10 34.19 -29.02
C ALA A 78 21.54 34.00 -29.54
N ARG A 79 21.92 32.77 -29.89
CA ARG A 79 23.21 32.45 -30.50
C ARG A 79 23.42 33.17 -31.83
N SER A 80 22.36 33.41 -32.62
CA SER A 80 22.46 34.10 -33.91
C SER A 80 22.95 35.56 -33.79
N TYR A 81 22.77 36.18 -32.63
CA TYR A 81 23.25 37.53 -32.32
C TYR A 81 24.67 37.55 -31.73
N CYS A 82 25.28 36.39 -31.50
CA CYS A 82 26.57 36.26 -30.85
C CYS A 82 27.73 36.19 -31.86
N GLN A 83 28.82 36.92 -31.60
CA GLN A 83 30.02 36.93 -32.45
C GLN A 83 31.08 35.88 -32.05
N GLY A 84 30.67 34.84 -31.31
CA GLY A 84 31.55 33.78 -30.79
C GLY A 84 32.29 34.14 -29.48
N GLY A 85 33.39 33.42 -29.21
CA GLY A 85 34.15 33.52 -27.96
C GLY A 85 33.46 32.81 -26.79
N LYS A 86 33.73 33.26 -25.56
CA LYS A 86 33.23 32.62 -24.32
C LYS A 86 31.71 32.46 -24.27
N LEU A 87 30.96 33.35 -24.91
CA LEU A 87 29.50 33.26 -24.97
C LEU A 87 29.03 32.13 -25.92
N GLY A 88 29.78 31.85 -26.98
CA GLY A 88 29.57 30.67 -27.83
C GLY A 88 29.76 29.36 -27.05
N ASP A 89 30.83 29.26 -26.27
CA ASP A 89 31.11 28.09 -25.42
C ASP A 89 30.01 27.84 -24.37
N ILE A 90 29.37 28.91 -23.88
CA ILE A 90 28.23 28.80 -22.96
C ILE A 90 27.02 28.23 -23.69
N PHE A 91 26.71 28.68 -24.90
CA PHE A 91 25.60 28.12 -25.67
C PHE A 91 25.84 26.64 -25.98
N ASP A 92 27.07 26.22 -26.30
CA ASP A 92 27.39 24.81 -26.55
C ASP A 92 27.12 23.96 -25.31
N GLN A 93 27.52 24.45 -24.12
CA GLN A 93 27.23 23.79 -22.86
C GLN A 93 25.72 23.71 -22.58
N VAL A 94 24.96 24.77 -22.89
CA VAL A 94 23.49 24.74 -22.71
C VAL A 94 22.86 23.69 -23.62
N THR A 95 23.25 23.63 -24.89
CA THR A 95 22.77 22.60 -25.83
C THR A 95 23.08 21.19 -25.33
N GLU A 96 24.26 20.95 -24.77
CA GLU A 96 24.61 19.66 -24.17
C GLU A 96 23.69 19.30 -22.99
N ARG A 97 23.36 20.28 -22.12
CA ARG A 97 22.43 20.08 -21.01
C ARG A 97 21.01 19.80 -21.49
N VAL A 98 20.54 20.51 -22.50
CA VAL A 98 19.24 20.28 -23.15
C VAL A 98 19.16 18.84 -23.67
N ASN A 99 20.17 18.38 -24.41
CA ASN A 99 20.25 17.01 -24.93
C ASN A 99 20.23 15.97 -23.81
N THR A 100 20.95 16.23 -22.71
CA THR A 100 20.95 15.35 -21.53
C THR A 100 19.54 15.20 -20.95
N VAL A 101 18.75 16.28 -20.90
CA VAL A 101 17.37 16.23 -20.39
C VAL A 101 16.49 15.43 -21.33
N PHE A 102 16.58 15.63 -22.66
CA PHE A 102 15.83 14.81 -23.63
C PHE A 102 16.14 13.32 -23.50
N GLU A 103 17.42 12.98 -23.40
CA GLU A 103 17.82 11.58 -23.23
C GLU A 103 17.26 11.00 -21.92
N ALA A 104 17.37 11.73 -20.80
CA ALA A 104 16.82 11.30 -19.52
C ALA A 104 15.30 11.11 -19.56
N CYS A 105 14.57 12.05 -20.17
CA CYS A 105 13.11 11.96 -20.34
C CYS A 105 12.72 10.85 -21.32
N SER A 106 13.52 10.53 -22.34
CA SER A 106 13.22 9.43 -23.26
C SER A 106 13.19 8.05 -22.57
N PHE A 107 13.99 7.85 -21.51
CA PHE A 107 13.92 6.63 -20.68
C PHE A 107 12.64 6.54 -19.84
N GLN A 108 11.89 7.64 -19.69
CA GLN A 108 10.60 7.62 -19.00
C GLN A 108 9.56 6.82 -19.80
N ASP A 109 9.59 6.81 -21.13
CA ASP A 109 8.67 5.99 -21.94
C ASP A 109 8.78 4.49 -21.59
N ILE A 110 10.01 3.97 -21.53
CA ILE A 110 10.25 2.57 -21.11
C ILE A 110 9.77 2.34 -19.67
N THR A 111 9.95 3.33 -18.80
CA THR A 111 9.50 3.26 -17.40
C THR A 111 7.97 3.26 -17.32
N GLY A 112 7.29 4.12 -18.08
CA GLY A 112 5.84 4.18 -18.20
C GLY A 112 5.27 2.85 -18.68
N GLN A 113 5.83 2.28 -19.75
CA GLN A 113 5.41 0.95 -20.24
C GLN A 113 5.58 -0.16 -19.20
N ARG A 114 6.67 -0.15 -18.42
CA ARG A 114 6.90 -1.12 -17.34
C ARG A 114 5.89 -0.95 -16.21
N ILE A 115 5.62 0.29 -15.80
CA ILE A 115 4.63 0.59 -14.78
C ILE A 115 3.25 0.13 -15.26
N THR A 116 2.84 0.46 -16.48
CA THR A 116 1.56 0.02 -17.07
C THR A 116 1.39 -1.50 -17.02
N LYS A 117 2.45 -2.29 -17.27
CA LYS A 117 2.40 -3.77 -17.14
C LYS A 117 2.17 -4.22 -15.70
N VAL A 118 2.86 -3.60 -14.73
CA VAL A 118 2.68 -3.87 -13.30
C VAL A 118 1.26 -3.51 -12.87
N VAL A 119 0.78 -2.33 -13.26
CA VAL A 119 -0.57 -1.84 -13.00
C VAL A 119 -1.60 -2.84 -13.51
N ASN A 120 -1.51 -3.27 -14.77
CA ASN A 120 -2.41 -4.27 -15.35
C ASN A 120 -2.42 -5.60 -14.58
N SER A 121 -1.26 -6.03 -14.06
CA SER A 121 -1.16 -7.24 -13.23
C SER A 121 -1.87 -7.06 -11.89
N LEU A 122 -1.75 -5.89 -11.26
CA LEU A 122 -2.47 -5.55 -10.04
C LEU A 122 -3.98 -5.47 -10.26
N LYS A 123 -4.44 -4.93 -11.40
CA LYS A 123 -5.87 -4.93 -11.78
C LYS A 123 -6.44 -6.33 -11.82
N PHE A 124 -5.72 -7.26 -12.46
CA PHE A 124 -6.13 -8.65 -12.53
C PHE A 124 -6.28 -9.29 -11.15
N VAL A 125 -5.31 -9.07 -10.25
CA VAL A 125 -5.36 -9.57 -8.87
C VAL A 125 -6.54 -8.96 -8.10
N GLU A 126 -6.76 -7.65 -8.21
CA GLU A 126 -7.88 -6.93 -7.60
C GLU A 126 -9.23 -7.51 -8.06
N GLU A 127 -9.42 -7.71 -9.36
CA GLU A 127 -10.63 -8.32 -9.91
C GLU A 127 -10.89 -9.73 -9.37
N ARG A 128 -9.86 -10.59 -9.31
CA ARG A 128 -10.00 -11.96 -8.83
C ARG A 128 -10.37 -11.99 -7.35
N ILE A 129 -9.72 -11.17 -6.52
CA ILE A 129 -10.05 -11.07 -5.09
C ILE A 129 -11.48 -10.58 -4.90
N ASN A 130 -11.90 -9.55 -5.63
CA ASN A 130 -13.27 -9.04 -5.57
C ASN A 130 -14.30 -10.09 -6.00
N ALA A 131 -14.02 -10.87 -7.06
CA ALA A 131 -14.91 -11.94 -7.53
C ALA A 131 -15.06 -13.08 -6.50
N ILE A 132 -13.96 -13.48 -5.84
CA ILE A 132 -14.00 -14.52 -4.81
C ILE A 132 -14.79 -14.02 -3.58
N ILE A 133 -14.53 -12.79 -3.14
CA ILE A 133 -15.27 -12.16 -2.03
C ILE A 133 -16.77 -12.06 -2.33
N PHE A 134 -17.12 -11.64 -3.55
CA PHE A 134 -18.51 -11.56 -3.98
C PHE A 134 -19.19 -12.93 -3.91
N THR A 135 -18.49 -13.99 -4.33
CA THR A 135 -18.99 -15.37 -4.33
C THR A 135 -19.21 -15.92 -2.91
N TRP A 136 -18.41 -15.51 -1.93
CA TRP A 136 -18.56 -15.96 -0.54
C TRP A 136 -19.75 -15.33 0.20
N GLY A 137 -20.23 -14.17 -0.25
CA GLY A 137 -21.35 -13.46 0.37
C GLY A 137 -20.97 -12.75 1.68
N ARG A 138 -21.78 -11.75 2.06
CA ARG A 138 -21.48 -10.84 3.19
C ARG A 138 -21.40 -11.55 4.55
N ASP A 139 -22.22 -12.55 4.79
CA ASP A 139 -22.32 -13.20 6.09
C ASP A 139 -21.07 -14.03 6.41
N GLU A 140 -20.53 -14.75 5.42
CA GLU A 140 -19.30 -15.52 5.57
C GLU A 140 -18.06 -14.63 5.70
N LEU A 141 -18.00 -13.51 4.97
CA LEU A 141 -16.94 -12.51 5.18
C LEU A 141 -16.96 -11.94 6.59
N THR A 142 -18.15 -11.66 7.12
CA THR A 142 -18.29 -11.09 8.47
C THR A 142 -17.75 -12.06 9.53
N LYS A 143 -18.06 -13.36 9.40
CA LYS A 143 -17.52 -14.39 10.32
C LYS A 143 -16.00 -14.46 10.27
N VAL A 144 -15.41 -14.51 9.07
CA VAL A 144 -13.94 -14.57 8.91
C VAL A 144 -13.27 -13.31 9.46
N VAL A 145 -13.85 -12.13 9.26
CA VAL A 145 -13.32 -10.87 9.82
C VAL A 145 -13.37 -10.85 11.35
N VAL A 146 -14.45 -11.38 11.95
CA VAL A 146 -14.57 -11.51 13.42
C VAL A 146 -13.51 -12.48 13.94
N GLU A 147 -13.36 -13.65 13.32
CA GLU A 147 -12.33 -14.63 13.71
C GLU A 147 -10.90 -14.06 13.59
N ILE A 148 -10.59 -13.28 12.54
CA ILE A 148 -9.28 -12.62 12.39
C ILE A 148 -9.06 -11.58 13.50
N LYS A 149 -10.10 -10.87 13.94
CA LYS A 149 -10.00 -9.88 15.01
C LYS A 149 -9.86 -10.55 16.38
N GLU A 150 -10.52 -11.68 16.60
CA GLU A 150 -10.41 -12.48 17.81
C GLU A 150 -9.03 -13.16 17.94
N ASP A 151 -8.43 -13.61 16.83
CA ASP A 151 -7.07 -14.18 16.78
C ASP A 151 -5.97 -13.14 17.12
N LYS A 152 -6.23 -11.86 16.82
CA LYS A 152 -5.29 -10.75 17.05
C LYS A 152 -5.31 -10.21 18.49
N ASP A 153 -6.18 -10.73 19.36
CA ASP A 153 -6.32 -10.22 20.73
C ASP A 153 -6.33 -11.35 21.79
N PRO A 154 -5.23 -12.11 21.92
CA PRO A 154 -5.08 -13.08 23.01
C PRO A 154 -5.02 -12.39 24.39
N ASP A 155 -4.63 -11.12 24.43
CA ASP A 155 -4.43 -10.35 25.67
C ASP A 155 -5.74 -9.75 26.22
N LYS A 156 -6.78 -9.53 25.41
CA LYS A 156 -8.12 -9.18 25.93
C LYS A 156 -8.71 -10.25 26.85
N LYS A 157 -8.31 -11.52 26.67
CA LYS A 157 -8.68 -12.61 27.60
C LYS A 157 -7.94 -12.53 28.95
N LEU A 158 -6.84 -11.79 29.02
CA LEU A 158 -6.06 -11.57 30.24
C LEU A 158 -6.46 -10.27 30.98
N LEU A 159 -7.21 -9.40 30.32
CA LEU A 159 -7.72 -8.15 30.91
C LEU A 159 -9.01 -8.41 31.71
N HIS A 160 -8.90 -9.19 32.79
CA HIS A 160 -9.83 -9.02 33.90
C HIS A 160 -9.50 -7.67 34.55
N GLY A 161 -10.32 -6.66 34.27
CA GLY A 161 -10.23 -5.36 34.95
C GLY A 161 -10.36 -5.49 36.47
N PRO A 162 -10.05 -4.43 37.25
CA PRO A 162 -10.16 -4.46 38.70
C PRO A 162 -11.52 -5.00 39.12
N GLN A 163 -11.51 -6.09 39.91
CA GLN A 163 -12.72 -6.78 40.36
C GLN A 163 -13.64 -5.80 41.10
N LEU A 164 -14.95 -5.90 40.85
CA LEU A 164 -15.96 -5.10 41.53
C LEU A 164 -15.85 -5.27 43.06
N PRO A 165 -16.17 -4.25 43.88
CA PRO A 165 -16.14 -4.36 45.33
C PRO A 165 -16.97 -5.56 45.81
N GLY A 166 -16.32 -6.50 46.50
CA GLY A 166 -16.96 -7.73 46.99
C GLY A 166 -16.88 -8.96 46.06
N GLN A 167 -16.32 -8.81 44.85
CA GLN A 167 -15.99 -9.93 43.94
C GLN A 167 -14.48 -10.27 43.95
N GLY A 168 -13.76 -9.71 44.91
CA GLY A 168 -12.38 -10.06 45.23
C GLY A 168 -12.26 -11.47 45.79
N VAL A 169 -11.15 -12.15 45.52
CA VAL A 169 -10.79 -13.34 46.32
C VAL A 169 -10.71 -12.89 47.78
N SER A 170 -11.48 -13.54 48.65
CA SER A 170 -11.56 -13.16 50.05
C SER A 170 -10.28 -13.55 50.78
N GLN A 171 -9.89 -12.80 51.83
CA GLN A 171 -8.71 -13.14 52.63
C GLN A 171 -8.82 -14.56 53.22
N ALA A 172 -10.03 -15.04 53.53
CA ALA A 172 -10.25 -16.41 53.97
C ALA A 172 -9.95 -17.47 52.88
N GLU A 173 -10.19 -17.16 51.60
CA GLU A 173 -9.81 -18.02 50.48
C GLU A 173 -8.30 -17.97 50.20
N VAL A 174 -7.69 -16.79 50.36
CA VAL A 174 -6.23 -16.62 50.30
C VAL A 174 -5.55 -17.42 51.42
N ASP A 175 -6.06 -17.32 52.65
CA ASP A 175 -5.54 -18.04 53.81
C ASP A 175 -5.75 -19.55 53.70
N LYS A 176 -6.82 -19.99 53.01
CA LYS A 176 -7.06 -21.40 52.70
C LYS A 176 -6.10 -21.93 51.62
N MET A 177 -5.76 -21.12 50.62
CA MET A 177 -4.75 -21.47 49.60
C MET A 177 -3.32 -21.44 50.14
N LEU A 178 -3.05 -20.59 51.14
CA LEU A 178 -1.73 -20.42 51.75
C LEU A 178 -1.58 -21.10 53.11
N ALA A 179 -2.56 -21.92 53.51
CA ALA A 179 -2.53 -22.62 54.78
C ALA A 179 -1.30 -23.54 54.86
N GLN A 180 -0.55 -23.42 55.96
CA GLN A 180 0.75 -24.04 56.22
C GLN A 180 0.82 -25.55 55.95
N THR A 181 -0.31 -26.26 55.97
CA THR A 181 -0.39 -27.71 55.73
C THR A 181 0.02 -28.15 54.32
N ASP A 182 -0.07 -27.28 53.31
CA ASP A 182 0.36 -27.61 51.95
C ASP A 182 1.83 -27.20 51.69
N ILE A 183 2.34 -26.20 52.43
CA ILE A 183 3.75 -25.80 52.40
C ILE A 183 4.62 -26.82 53.16
N ASP A 184 4.13 -27.33 54.29
CA ASP A 184 4.85 -28.34 55.08
C ASP A 184 4.97 -29.70 54.35
N LYS A 185 4.07 -30.01 53.41
CA LYS A 185 4.18 -31.20 52.52
C LYS A 185 5.20 -31.05 51.40
N LEU A 186 5.64 -29.82 51.10
CA LEU A 186 6.60 -29.52 50.04
C LEU A 186 8.06 -29.50 50.54
N PHE A 187 8.26 -29.39 51.85
CA PHE A 187 9.58 -29.29 52.49
C PHE A 187 9.78 -30.23 53.69
N GLY A 188 8.87 -31.18 53.91
CA GLY A 188 8.97 -32.27 54.88
C GLY A 188 9.26 -33.61 54.23
#